data_AF-A0A7V9PJL1-F1
#
_entry.id   AF-A0A7V9PJL1-F1
#
_cell.length_a   1.000
_cell.length_b   1.000
_cell.length_c   1.000
_cell.angle_alpha   90.00
_cell.angle_beta   90.00
_cell.angle_gamma   90.00
#
_symmetry.space_group_name_H-M   'P 1'
#
loop_
_entity.id
_entity.type
_entity.pdbx_description
1 polymer ?
#
loop_
_entity_poly.entity_id
_entity_poly.type
_entity_poly.pdbx_seq_one_letter_code
_entity_poly.pdbx_strand_id
1 'polypeptide(L)'
;MTSIAVGLLIAVRRPGNRIGWLLLVNALILGAAFVASAYGEYALLERPGALPGARWAALWDNSSWPLLFAGVTAIAFVFPDGSLPSPGWRRTAAAAGGAFAVLVFAQFFDGSRFDAPFGHVVSPLPALPRAVTAALLAAGYLGVLASLLAAAWAVRVRFRRATGIERSQLMWLAYA
;
A
#
# COMPACT_ATOMS: atom_id res chain seq x y z
N MET A 1 -16.96 -14.83 -2.47
CA MET A 1 -18.08 -13.87 -2.40
C MET A 1 -18.50 -13.49 -0.97
N THR A 2 -18.04 -14.18 0.07
CA THR A 2 -18.38 -13.91 1.49
C THR A 2 -17.60 -12.73 2.10
N SER A 3 -16.42 -12.40 1.56
CA SER A 3 -15.54 -11.36 2.13
C SER A 3 -16.07 -9.93 1.98
N ILE A 4 -16.85 -9.65 0.94
CA ILE A 4 -17.43 -8.31 0.68
C ILE A 4 -18.50 -7.98 1.72
N ALA A 5 -19.36 -8.95 2.06
CA ALA A 5 -20.42 -8.76 3.04
C ALA A 5 -19.88 -8.51 4.46
N VAL A 6 -18.82 -9.23 4.85
CA VAL A 6 -18.16 -9.03 6.16
C VAL A 6 -17.43 -7.69 6.20
N GLY A 7 -16.77 -7.29 5.10
CA GLY A 7 -16.11 -5.99 4.98
C GLY A 7 -17.08 -4.80 5.06
N LEU A 8 -18.24 -4.91 4.39
CA LEU A 8 -19.29 -3.89 4.43
C LEU A 8 -19.92 -3.76 5.82
N LEU A 9 -20.15 -4.89 6.50
CA LEU A 9 -20.74 -4.92 7.84
C LEU A 9 -19.82 -4.29 8.90
N ILE A 10 -18.50 -4.44 8.77
CA ILE A 10 -17.51 -3.81 9.66
C ILE A 10 -17.41 -2.31 9.37
N ALA A 11 -17.44 -1.89 8.09
CA ALA A 11 -17.38 -0.49 7.69
C ALA A 11 -18.58 0.33 8.18
N VAL A 12 -19.79 -0.25 8.15
CA VAL A 12 -21.03 0.42 8.58
C VAL A 12 -21.17 0.48 10.11
N ARG A 13 -20.62 -0.49 10.86
CA ARG A 13 -20.83 -0.58 12.31
C ARG A 13 -19.87 0.26 13.17
N ARG A 14 -18.73 0.74 12.64
CA ARG A 14 -17.79 1.61 13.40
C ARG A 14 -17.20 2.74 12.54
N PRO A 15 -17.95 3.81 12.25
CA PRO A 15 -17.51 4.95 11.42
C PRO A 15 -16.32 5.75 11.98
N GLY A 16 -15.91 5.51 13.24
CA GLY A 16 -14.66 6.04 13.82
C GLY A 16 -13.41 5.20 13.53
N ASN A 17 -13.53 4.06 12.83
CA ASN A 17 -12.43 3.13 12.61
C ASN A 17 -11.61 3.53 11.37
N ARG A 18 -10.47 4.19 11.61
CA ARG A 18 -9.48 4.55 10.57
C ARG A 18 -9.06 3.34 9.72
N ILE A 19 -9.10 2.13 10.28
CA ILE A 19 -8.77 0.89 9.56
C ILE A 19 -9.78 0.58 8.46
N GLY A 20 -11.08 0.84 8.69
CA GLY A 20 -12.13 0.62 7.68
C GLY A 20 -11.93 1.51 6.44
N TRP A 21 -11.55 2.77 6.65
CA TRP A 21 -11.19 3.69 5.56
C TRP A 21 -9.93 3.27 4.83
N LEU A 22 -8.89 2.82 5.55
CA LEU A 22 -7.66 2.31 4.91
C LEU A 22 -7.94 1.06 4.05
N LEU A 23 -8.79 0.16 4.53
CA LEU A 23 -9.22 -1.02 3.77
C LEU A 23 -10.03 -0.62 2.52
N LEU A 24 -10.93 0.36 2.62
CA LEU A 24 -11.69 0.87 1.48
C LEU A 24 -10.78 1.55 0.45
N VAL A 25 -9.84 2.40 0.88
CA VAL A 25 -8.86 3.04 -0.01
C VAL A 25 -8.00 1.99 -0.71
N ASN A 26 -7.52 0.98 0.03
CA ASN A 26 -6.76 -0.12 -0.55
C ASN A 26 -7.57 -0.92 -1.58
N ALA A 27 -8.84 -1.22 -1.27
CA ALA A 27 -9.73 -1.92 -2.20
C ALA A 27 -10.01 -1.08 -3.46
N LEU A 28 -10.14 0.24 -3.34
CA LEU A 28 -10.29 1.15 -4.47
C LEU A 28 -9.04 1.19 -5.34
N ILE A 29 -7.85 1.26 -4.73
CA ILE A 29 -6.57 1.23 -5.46
C ILE A 29 -6.43 -0.09 -6.23
N LEU A 30 -6.72 -1.22 -5.58
CA LEU A 30 -6.74 -2.54 -6.20
C LEU A 30 -7.71 -2.59 -7.38
N GLY A 31 -8.95 -2.14 -7.17
CA GLY A 31 -9.96 -2.09 -8.23
C GLY A 31 -9.52 -1.22 -9.41
N ALA A 32 -8.92 -0.06 -9.14
CA ALA A 32 -8.39 0.82 -10.17
C ALA A 32 -7.24 0.17 -10.96
N ALA A 33 -6.36 -0.59 -10.30
CA ALA A 33 -5.30 -1.34 -10.98
C ALA A 33 -5.86 -2.39 -11.94
N PHE A 34 -6.84 -3.20 -11.50
CA PHE A 34 -7.49 -4.19 -12.36
C PHE A 34 -8.21 -3.56 -13.56
N VAL A 35 -8.91 -2.44 -13.34
CA VAL A 35 -9.59 -1.71 -14.42
C VAL A 35 -8.57 -1.12 -15.39
N ALA A 36 -7.48 -0.52 -14.89
CA ALA A 36 -6.43 0.06 -15.72
C ALA A 36 -5.73 -1.01 -16.58
N SER A 37 -5.47 -2.19 -16.02
CA SER A 37 -4.91 -3.34 -16.73
C SER A 37 -5.82 -3.77 -17.89
N ALA A 38 -7.08 -4.10 -17.61
CA ALA A 38 -8.04 -4.54 -18.62
C ALA A 38 -8.30 -3.47 -19.69
N TYR A 39 -8.40 -2.21 -19.28
CA TYR A 39 -8.57 -1.08 -20.19
C TYR A 39 -7.34 -0.89 -21.08
N GLY A 40 -6.14 -1.00 -20.52
CA GLY A 40 -4.87 -0.89 -21.23
C GLY A 40 -4.74 -1.99 -22.28
N GLU A 41 -5.02 -3.24 -21.93
CA GLU A 41 -5.00 -4.37 -22.86
C GLU A 41 -5.97 -4.15 -24.02
N TYR A 42 -7.22 -3.80 -23.75
CA TYR A 42 -8.22 -3.56 -24.79
C TYR A 42 -7.83 -2.38 -25.71
N ALA A 43 -7.41 -1.25 -25.12
CA ALA A 43 -7.16 -0.02 -25.86
C ALA A 43 -5.79 0.04 -26.56
N LEU A 44 -4.82 -0.81 -26.17
CA LEU A 44 -3.46 -0.84 -26.73
C LEU A 44 -3.16 -2.09 -27.55
N LEU A 45 -3.75 -3.24 -27.22
CA LEU A 45 -3.48 -4.52 -27.89
C LEU A 45 -4.60 -4.91 -28.85
N GLU A 46 -5.86 -4.85 -28.41
CA GLU A 46 -6.99 -5.28 -29.25
C GLU A 46 -7.43 -4.22 -30.25
N ARG A 47 -7.60 -2.97 -29.80
CA ARG A 47 -8.01 -1.84 -30.65
C ARG A 47 -7.15 -0.60 -30.41
N PRO A 48 -5.90 -0.59 -30.90
CA PRO A 48 -4.99 0.53 -30.74
C PRO A 48 -5.63 1.85 -31.19
N GLY A 49 -5.72 2.82 -30.26
CA GLY A 49 -6.24 4.17 -30.56
C GLY A 49 -7.76 4.33 -30.54
N ALA A 50 -8.53 3.27 -30.27
CA ALA A 50 -9.99 3.36 -30.16
C ALA A 50 -10.46 4.16 -28.94
N LEU A 51 -9.64 4.21 -27.88
CA LEU A 51 -9.98 4.86 -26.62
C LEU A 51 -8.87 5.83 -26.16
N PRO A 52 -9.23 7.02 -25.66
CA PRO A 52 -8.25 7.97 -25.13
C PRO A 52 -7.66 7.47 -23.81
N GLY A 53 -6.47 7.96 -23.45
CA GLY A 53 -5.90 7.71 -22.13
C GLY A 53 -5.29 6.32 -21.91
N ALA A 54 -5.21 5.47 -22.93
CA ALA A 54 -4.66 4.12 -22.85
C ALA A 54 -3.22 4.07 -22.26
N ARG A 55 -2.39 5.06 -22.60
CA ARG A 55 -1.03 5.21 -22.04
C ARG A 55 -1.00 5.54 -20.55
N TRP A 56 -2.01 6.25 -20.04
CA TRP A 56 -2.14 6.54 -18.61
C TRP A 56 -2.58 5.30 -17.83
N ALA A 57 -3.43 4.47 -18.42
CA ALA A 57 -3.83 3.19 -17.85
C ALA A 57 -2.62 2.24 -17.72
N ALA A 58 -1.80 2.14 -18.78
CA ALA A 58 -0.56 1.37 -18.75
C ALA A 58 0.45 1.89 -17.72
N LEU A 59 0.59 3.22 -17.60
CA LEU A 59 1.43 3.83 -16.56
C LEU A 59 0.92 3.51 -15.15
N TRP A 60 -0.39 3.61 -14.91
CA TRP A 60 -0.96 3.27 -13.61
C TRP A 60 -0.77 1.80 -13.27
N ASP A 61 -1.03 0.90 -14.21
CA ASP A 61 -0.82 -0.54 -14.05
C ASP A 61 0.63 -0.86 -13.66
N ASN A 62 1.60 -0.28 -14.36
CA ASN A 62 3.02 -0.53 -14.09
C ASN A 62 3.52 0.12 -12.79
N SER A 63 3.11 1.37 -12.49
CA SER A 63 3.69 2.14 -11.38
C SER A 63 2.95 2.04 -10.04
N SER A 64 1.72 1.51 -10.02
CA SER A 64 0.88 1.48 -8.80
C SER A 64 1.18 0.33 -7.84
N TRP A 65 1.98 -0.67 -8.25
CA TRP A 65 2.24 -1.87 -7.44
C TRP A 65 2.72 -1.62 -5.99
N PRO A 66 3.50 -0.56 -5.64
CA PRO A 66 3.90 -0.34 -4.25
C PRO A 66 2.71 0.02 -3.35
N LEU A 67 1.64 0.59 -3.92
CA LEU A 67 0.42 0.93 -3.18
C LEU A 67 -0.28 -0.32 -2.63
N LEU A 68 -0.14 -1.47 -3.31
CA LEU A 68 -0.67 -2.75 -2.86
C LEU A 68 -0.10 -3.15 -1.50
N PHE A 69 1.20 -2.92 -1.32
CA PHE A 69 1.90 -3.19 -0.08
C PHE A 69 1.75 -2.07 0.94
N ALA A 70 1.54 -0.83 0.49
CA ALA A 70 1.30 0.31 1.36
C ALA A 70 0.06 0.12 2.23
N GLY A 71 -1.04 -0.37 1.66
CA GLY A 71 -2.27 -0.62 2.41
C GLY A 71 -2.10 -1.69 3.48
N VAL A 72 -1.46 -2.82 3.14
CA VAL A 72 -1.16 -3.90 4.10
C VAL A 72 -0.22 -3.42 5.21
N THR A 73 0.80 -2.65 4.85
CA THR A 73 1.76 -2.09 5.82
C THR A 73 1.11 -1.06 6.74
N ALA A 74 0.23 -0.20 6.20
CA ALA A 74 -0.55 0.74 7.00
C ALA A 74 -1.47 0.00 7.98
N ILE A 75 -2.11 -1.09 7.55
CA ILE A 75 -2.92 -1.94 8.42
C ILE A 75 -2.05 -2.56 9.53
N ALA A 76 -0.90 -3.12 9.19
CA ALA A 76 0.04 -3.68 10.18
C ALA A 76 0.54 -2.65 11.19
N PHE A 77 0.70 -1.38 10.78
CA PHE A 77 1.05 -0.29 11.68
C PHE A 77 -0.09 0.17 12.60
N VAL A 78 -1.35 -0.02 12.18
CA VAL A 78 -2.54 0.42 12.93
C VAL A 78 -3.12 -0.71 13.80
N PHE A 79 -2.81 -1.98 13.48
CA PHE A 79 -3.18 -3.15 14.26
C PHE A 79 -2.31 -3.25 15.54
N PRO A 80 -2.87 -3.49 16.76
CA PRO A 80 -4.22 -4.00 17.06
C PRO A 80 -5.22 -2.98 17.63
N ASP A 81 -4.80 -1.84 18.20
CA ASP A 81 -5.68 -1.06 19.11
C ASP A 81 -6.46 0.08 18.45
N GLY A 82 -6.20 0.43 17.19
CA GLY A 82 -6.80 1.62 16.56
C GLY A 82 -6.37 2.95 17.20
N SER A 83 -5.36 2.94 18.09
CA SER A 83 -4.75 4.13 18.68
C SER A 83 -3.23 3.99 18.80
N LEU A 84 -2.50 5.06 18.49
CA LEU A 84 -1.04 5.10 18.58
C LEU A 84 -0.63 5.14 20.07
N PRO A 85 0.22 4.23 20.56
CA PRO A 85 0.57 4.15 21.99
C PRO A 85 1.30 5.39 22.53
N SER A 86 1.88 6.23 21.65
CA SER A 86 2.54 7.48 22.05
C SER A 86 2.62 8.49 20.88
N PRO A 87 2.85 9.80 21.15
CA PRO A 87 3.03 10.82 20.10
C PRO A 87 4.19 10.53 19.13
N GLY A 88 5.19 9.75 19.57
CA GLY A 88 6.35 9.37 18.77
C GLY A 88 6.00 8.43 17.62
N TRP A 89 5.04 7.52 17.83
CA TRP A 89 4.60 6.57 16.80
C TRP A 89 3.86 7.23 15.64
N ARG A 90 3.28 8.41 15.86
CA ARG A 90 2.70 9.23 14.78
C ARG A 90 3.76 9.66 13.78
N ARG A 91 4.98 9.98 14.25
CA ARG A 91 6.10 10.34 13.38
C ARG A 91 6.60 9.13 12.59
N THR A 92 6.65 7.95 13.20
CA THR A 92 7.03 6.71 12.51
C THR A 92 6.02 6.33 11.43
N ALA A 93 4.71 6.43 11.72
CA ALA A 93 3.65 6.21 10.73
C ALA A 93 3.69 7.25 9.60
N ALA A 94 3.92 8.53 9.92
CA ALA A 94 4.08 9.58 8.92
C ALA A 94 5.34 9.36 8.05
N ALA A 95 6.45 8.93 8.66
CA ALA A 95 7.67 8.59 7.94
C ALA A 95 7.49 7.38 7.02
N ALA A 96 6.75 6.36 7.46
CA ALA A 96 6.38 5.23 6.62
C ALA A 96 5.52 5.68 5.43
N GLY A 97 4.49 6.49 5.67
CA GLY A 97 3.68 7.10 4.61
C GLY A 97 4.50 7.93 3.63
N GLY A 98 5.46 8.71 4.14
CA GLY A 98 6.41 9.47 3.33
C GLY A 98 7.31 8.57 2.48
N ALA A 99 7.81 7.46 3.02
CA ALA A 99 8.62 6.50 2.28
C ALA A 99 7.83 5.85 1.13
N PHE A 100 6.58 5.44 1.38
CA PHE A 100 5.70 4.94 0.32
C PHE A 100 5.37 6.00 -0.71
N ALA A 101 5.13 7.25 -0.30
CA ALA A 101 4.89 8.36 -1.22
C ALA A 101 6.10 8.63 -2.13
N VAL A 102 7.32 8.62 -1.56
CA VAL A 102 8.57 8.74 -2.33
C VAL A 102 8.74 7.56 -3.30
N LEU A 103 8.45 6.34 -2.85
CA LEU A 103 8.56 5.14 -3.67
C LEU A 103 7.60 5.19 -4.86
N VAL A 104 6.32 5.54 -4.62
CA VAL A 104 5.31 5.68 -5.67
C VAL A 104 5.69 6.82 -6.62
N PHE A 105 6.11 7.97 -6.09
CA PHE A 105 6.57 9.08 -6.93
C PHE A 105 7.73 8.65 -7.84
N ALA A 106 8.72 7.95 -7.29
CA ALA A 106 9.85 7.47 -8.09
C ALA A 106 9.42 6.49 -9.20
N GLN A 107 8.42 5.63 -8.94
CA GLN A 107 7.88 4.69 -9.93
C GLN A 107 7.16 5.38 -11.10
N PHE A 108 6.39 6.43 -10.83
CA PHE A 108 5.66 7.16 -11.88
C PHE A 108 6.58 7.95 -12.83
N PHE A 109 7.75 8.36 -12.33
CA PHE A 109 8.75 9.11 -13.09
C PHE A 109 9.95 8.25 -13.49
N ASP A 110 9.84 6.93 -13.35
CA ASP A 110 10.85 6.02 -13.87
C ASP A 110 10.79 6.01 -15.40
N GLY A 111 11.96 6.15 -16.02
CA GLY A 111 12.13 6.12 -17.47
C GLY A 111 12.37 4.72 -18.02
N SER A 112 12.26 3.70 -17.17
CA SER A 112 12.34 2.31 -17.58
C SER A 112 11.17 1.93 -18.50
N ARG A 113 11.36 0.89 -19.30
CA ARG A 113 10.26 0.34 -20.12
C ARG A 113 9.28 -0.35 -19.19
N PHE A 114 7.98 -0.19 -19.46
CA PHE A 114 6.97 -0.94 -18.74
C PHE A 114 7.16 -2.44 -18.92
N ASP A 115 6.65 -3.21 -17.95
CA ASP A 115 6.63 -4.66 -18.02
C ASP A 115 5.68 -5.14 -19.13
N ALA A 116 5.82 -6.41 -19.52
CA ALA A 116 4.84 -7.04 -20.41
C ALA A 116 3.44 -7.02 -19.75
N PRO A 117 2.37 -6.74 -20.51
CA PRO A 117 2.30 -6.65 -21.97
C PRO A 117 2.60 -5.24 -22.56
N PHE A 118 2.84 -4.24 -21.73
CA PHE A 118 2.93 -2.83 -22.13
C PHE A 118 4.35 -2.34 -22.46
N GLY A 119 5.35 -3.22 -22.59
CA GLY A 119 6.75 -2.79 -22.81
C GLY A 119 7.04 -2.03 -24.11
N HIS A 120 6.09 -1.98 -25.05
CA HIS A 120 6.14 -1.15 -26.26
C HIS A 120 5.56 0.26 -26.07
N VAL A 121 4.90 0.52 -24.94
CA VAL A 121 4.24 1.79 -24.63
C VAL A 121 5.27 2.76 -24.07
N VAL A 122 5.26 3.98 -24.61
CA VAL A 122 6.06 5.10 -24.07
C VAL A 122 5.27 5.79 -22.97
N SER A 123 5.90 5.94 -21.80
CA SER A 123 5.30 6.66 -20.67
C SER A 123 4.84 8.06 -21.08
N PRO A 124 3.62 8.49 -20.69
CA PRO A 124 3.15 9.85 -20.94
C PRO A 124 3.84 10.89 -20.04
N LEU A 125 4.52 10.47 -18.97
CA LEU A 125 5.26 11.34 -18.06
C LEU A 125 6.73 11.49 -18.48
N PRO A 126 7.34 12.66 -18.24
CA PRO A 126 8.76 12.83 -18.45
C PRO A 126 9.56 11.96 -17.46
N ALA A 127 10.60 11.30 -17.96
CA ALA A 127 11.50 10.54 -17.11
C ALA A 127 12.45 11.46 -16.33
N LEU A 128 12.66 11.16 -15.06
CA LEU A 128 13.72 11.79 -14.27
C LEU A 128 15.10 11.20 -14.62
N PRO A 129 16.20 11.92 -14.33
CA PRO A 129 17.54 11.38 -14.49
C PRO A 129 17.70 10.08 -13.70
N ARG A 130 18.27 9.05 -14.33
CA ARG A 130 18.40 7.70 -13.73
C ARG A 130 19.04 7.71 -12.34
N ALA A 131 20.02 8.57 -12.11
CA ALA A 131 20.66 8.71 -10.80
C ALA A 131 19.68 9.22 -9.72
N VAL A 132 18.80 10.16 -10.07
CA VAL A 132 17.77 10.71 -9.18
C VAL A 132 16.72 9.64 -8.88
N THR A 133 16.18 8.99 -9.92
CA THR A 133 15.18 7.93 -9.76
C THR A 133 15.73 6.77 -8.93
N ALA A 134 16.96 6.32 -9.19
CA ALA A 134 17.61 5.27 -8.42
C ALA A 134 17.80 5.66 -6.94
N ALA A 135 18.20 6.90 -6.66
CA ALA A 135 18.34 7.39 -5.29
C ALA A 135 16.98 7.44 -4.57
N LEU A 136 15.92 7.91 -5.24
CA LEU A 136 14.57 7.95 -4.69
C LEU A 136 14.00 6.55 -4.43
N LEU A 137 14.19 5.61 -5.36
CA LEU A 137 13.80 4.21 -5.19
C LEU A 137 14.54 3.58 -4.00
N ALA A 138 15.87 3.75 -3.93
CA ALA A 138 16.67 3.24 -2.82
C ALA A 138 16.22 3.82 -1.48
N ALA A 139 16.00 5.13 -1.41
CA ALA A 139 15.48 5.80 -0.21
C ALA A 139 14.09 5.28 0.18
N GLY A 140 13.19 5.10 -0.80
CA GLY A 140 11.86 4.54 -0.62
C GLY A 140 11.92 3.13 -0.04
N TYR A 141 12.69 2.22 -0.65
CA TYR A 141 12.83 0.84 -0.17
C TYR A 141 13.46 0.76 1.23
N LEU A 142 14.50 1.55 1.49
CA LEU A 142 15.12 1.61 2.82
C LEU A 142 14.13 2.14 3.87
N GLY A 143 13.34 3.16 3.52
CA GLY A 143 12.30 3.70 4.39
C GLY A 143 11.19 2.69 4.69
N VAL A 144 10.74 1.94 3.68
CA VAL A 144 9.75 0.86 3.86
C VAL A 144 10.33 -0.23 4.76
N LEU A 145 11.55 -0.69 4.52
CA LEU A 145 12.21 -1.70 5.35
C LEU A 145 12.36 -1.23 6.80
N ALA A 146 12.84 0.00 7.01
CA ALA A 146 12.97 0.59 8.33
C ALA A 146 11.60 0.68 9.05
N SER A 147 10.53 0.99 8.31
CA SER A 147 9.18 1.02 8.87
C SER A 147 8.71 -0.37 9.31
N LEU A 148 8.97 -1.42 8.52
CA LEU A 148 8.61 -2.79 8.87
C LEU A 148 9.37 -3.26 10.12
N LEU A 149 10.67 -2.94 10.21
CA LEU A 149 11.48 -3.25 11.39
C LEU A 149 10.99 -2.49 12.63
N ALA A 150 10.63 -1.21 12.47
CA ALA A 150 10.06 -0.41 13.56
C ALA A 150 8.71 -0.98 14.02
N ALA A 151 7.83 -1.40 13.10
CA ALA A 151 6.57 -2.04 13.43
C ALA A 151 6.79 -3.36 14.20
N ALA A 152 7.70 -4.22 13.73
CA ALA A 152 8.05 -5.46 14.40
C ALA A 152 8.62 -5.20 15.81
N TRP A 153 9.46 -4.17 15.96
CA TRP A 153 9.99 -3.76 17.26
C TRP A 153 8.90 -3.24 18.21
N ALA A 154 7.92 -2.48 17.69
CA ALA A 154 6.74 -2.04 18.44
C ALA A 154 6.02 -3.21 19.08
N VAL A 155 5.70 -4.22 18.26
CA VAL A 155 4.98 -5.42 18.66
C VAL A 155 5.80 -6.16 19.72
N ARG A 156 7.12 -6.30 19.52
CA ARG A 156 8.01 -6.99 20.47
C ARG A 156 8.13 -6.25 21.80
N VAL A 157 8.32 -4.93 21.80
CA VAL A 157 8.37 -4.13 23.03
C VAL A 157 7.05 -4.21 23.79
N ARG A 158 5.91 -4.22 23.07
CA ARG A 158 4.59 -4.33 23.68
C ARG A 158 4.33 -5.71 24.28
N PHE A 159 4.68 -6.78 23.56
CA PHE A 159 4.67 -8.15 24.09
C PHE A 159 5.54 -8.30 25.34
N ARG A 160 6.68 -7.60 25.40
CA ARG A 160 7.57 -7.61 26.58
C ARG A 160 7.11 -6.71 27.72
N ARG A 161 6.32 -5.67 27.44
CA ARG A 161 5.74 -4.75 28.45
C ARG A 161 4.38 -5.19 28.98
N ALA A 162 3.75 -6.20 28.37
CA ALA A 162 2.57 -6.86 28.92
C ALA A 162 2.95 -7.65 30.18
N THR A 163 2.89 -6.99 31.33
CA THR A 163 3.03 -7.61 32.65
C THR A 163 1.70 -7.54 33.37
N GLY A 164 1.06 -8.69 33.60
CA GLY A 164 -0.19 -8.83 34.35
C GLY A 164 -1.31 -9.54 33.56
N ILE A 165 -2.56 -9.27 33.96
CA ILE A 165 -3.83 -9.96 33.68
C ILE A 165 -4.06 -10.40 32.20
N GLU A 166 -3.44 -9.75 31.21
CA GLU A 166 -3.47 -10.15 29.78
C GLU A 166 -2.86 -11.54 29.51
N ARG A 167 -1.81 -11.94 30.25
CA ARG A 167 -1.18 -13.26 30.07
C ARG A 167 -2.11 -14.40 30.49
N SER A 168 -2.97 -14.14 31.48
CA SER A 168 -4.00 -15.08 31.91
C SER A 168 -5.11 -15.19 30.86
N GLN A 169 -5.60 -14.08 30.30
CA GLN A 169 -6.64 -14.14 29.25
C GLN A 169 -6.17 -14.82 27.95
N LEU A 170 -4.91 -14.65 27.56
CA LEU A 170 -4.31 -15.37 26.43
C LEU A 170 -4.16 -16.87 26.68
N MET A 171 -3.94 -17.30 27.93
CA MET A 171 -3.91 -18.71 28.31
C MET A 171 -5.30 -19.36 28.23
N TRP A 172 -6.36 -18.64 28.60
CA TRP A 172 -7.74 -19.13 28.50
C TRP A 172 -8.22 -19.27 27.05
N LEU A 173 -7.80 -18.37 26.15
CA LEU A 173 -8.15 -18.46 24.72
C LEU A 173 -7.37 -19.55 23.97
N ALA A 174 -6.17 -19.90 24.44
CA ALA A 174 -5.38 -21.00 23.86
C ALA A 174 -5.86 -22.40 24.30
N TYR A 175 -6.74 -22.46 25.31
CA TYR A 175 -7.31 -23.69 25.86
C TYR A 175 -8.80 -23.88 25.50
N ALA A 176 -9.40 -22.93 24.78
CA ALA A 176 -10.75 -23.01 24.24
C ALA A 176 -10.72 -23.30 22.73
#